data_AF-A0A419E3S3-F1
#
_entry.id   AF-A0A419E3S3-F1
#
_cell.length_a   1.000
_cell.length_b   1.000
_cell.length_c   1.000
_cell.angle_alpha   90.00
_cell.angle_beta   90.00
_cell.angle_gamma   90.00
#
_symmetry.space_group_name_H-M   'P 1'
#
loop_
_entity.id
_entity.type
_entity.pdbx_description
1 polymer ?
#
loop_
_entity_poly.entity_id
_entity_poly.type
_entity_poly.pdbx_seq_one_letter_code
_entity_poly.pdbx_strand_id
1 'polypeptide(L)'
;MEIRSDFASAKVYLERLIIFGNVFHENNIKHWPYLKNNEDFKLVNNLNDEAHHKFYVIYSTGRDLAVYMSFHLEAFNYPADYPTLTSYINSFDDGWLDEIEQLKETSTQAKEERDKLKHNCPLAVKEMIILFDKQIELLQHIIDTLKIIRTTDIYKVESEGKVMEKPTITVQGDYLSFQNVSTEGHGQVFIGKFNKAVATLNNAGQTELATALQKLQEAILASDYLSDDKKKEHIEVLNQVGEEVAKEKPNGTLIKVMSDGLLSILKSIPDIAKAVSAVIPLLPR
;
A
#
# COMPACT_ATOMS: atom_id res chain seq x y z
N MET A 1 -1.16 13.93 -9.21
CA MET A 1 0.26 14.31 -9.27
C MET A 1 0.99 13.26 -10.09
N GLU A 2 1.86 13.64 -11.02
CA GLU A 2 2.68 12.66 -11.75
C GLU A 2 3.87 12.25 -10.88
N ILE A 3 4.10 10.94 -10.73
CA ILE A 3 5.24 10.42 -9.96
C ILE A 3 6.47 10.44 -10.83
N ARG A 4 7.59 10.92 -10.29
CA ARG A 4 8.87 10.96 -10.99
C ARG A 4 9.23 9.60 -11.61
N SER A 5 9.71 9.63 -12.84
CA SER A 5 9.97 8.43 -13.65
C SER A 5 11.07 7.54 -13.08
N ASP A 6 12.02 8.10 -12.33
CA ASP A 6 13.09 7.36 -11.66
C ASP A 6 12.59 6.48 -10.51
N PHE A 7 11.40 6.74 -9.97
CA PHE A 7 10.75 5.91 -8.95
C PHE A 7 9.77 4.88 -9.54
N ALA A 8 9.87 4.56 -10.83
CA ALA A 8 8.93 3.67 -11.53
C ALA A 8 8.70 2.33 -10.81
N SER A 9 9.73 1.70 -10.23
CA SER A 9 9.60 0.43 -9.52
C SER A 9 8.86 0.53 -8.18
N ALA A 10 8.68 1.72 -7.63
CA ALA A 10 7.94 1.99 -6.39
C ALA A 10 6.61 2.70 -6.65
N LYS A 11 6.26 2.96 -7.92
CA LYS A 11 5.17 3.86 -8.33
C LYS A 11 3.84 3.54 -7.64
N VAL A 12 3.38 2.29 -7.69
CA VAL A 12 2.08 1.88 -7.12
C VAL A 12 2.00 2.18 -5.61
N TYR A 13 3.11 2.01 -4.89
CA TYR A 13 3.16 2.29 -3.45
C TYR A 13 3.22 3.79 -3.15
N LEU A 14 3.91 4.56 -4.00
CA LEU A 14 3.91 6.02 -3.92
C LEU A 14 2.54 6.62 -4.28
N GLU A 15 1.79 6.04 -5.22
CA GLU A 15 0.39 6.40 -5.48
C GLU A 15 -0.49 6.15 -4.25
N ARG A 16 -0.27 5.03 -3.55
CA ARG A 16 -0.95 4.76 -2.28
C ARG A 16 -0.62 5.81 -1.22
N LEU A 17 0.63 6.26 -1.10
CA LEU A 17 0.98 7.35 -0.18
C LEU A 17 0.28 8.67 -0.56
N ILE A 18 0.18 9.00 -1.86
CA ILE A 18 -0.60 10.17 -2.33
C ILE A 18 -2.07 10.04 -1.89
N ILE A 19 -2.69 8.86 -2.05
CA ILE A 19 -4.08 8.65 -1.61
C ILE A 19 -4.22 8.92 -0.11
N PHE A 20 -3.28 8.44 0.72
CA PHE A 20 -3.27 8.73 2.16
C PHE A 20 -3.04 10.21 2.46
N GLY A 21 -2.16 10.88 1.73
CA GLY A 21 -1.92 12.33 1.82
C GLY A 21 -3.20 13.14 1.58
N ASN A 22 -3.97 12.77 0.56
CA ASN A 22 -5.28 13.38 0.28
C ASN A 22 -6.28 13.17 1.42
N VAL A 23 -6.31 11.99 2.04
CA VAL A 23 -7.16 11.75 3.22
C VAL A 23 -6.76 12.67 4.38
N PHE A 24 -5.46 12.84 4.64
CA PHE A 24 -4.98 13.79 5.65
C PHE A 24 -5.29 15.24 5.30
N HIS A 25 -5.21 15.62 4.03
CA HIS A 25 -5.61 16.94 3.57
C HIS A 25 -7.10 17.21 3.87
N GLU A 26 -7.98 16.29 3.47
CA GLU A 26 -9.42 16.39 3.73
C GLU A 26 -9.72 16.43 5.24
N ASN A 27 -9.02 15.62 6.04
CA ASN A 27 -9.11 15.67 7.50
C ASN A 27 -8.79 17.07 8.03
N ASN A 28 -7.71 17.69 7.55
CA ASN A 28 -7.29 19.02 7.98
C ASN A 28 -8.30 20.13 7.62
N ILE A 29 -8.89 20.10 6.42
CA ILE A 29 -9.69 21.23 5.90
C ILE A 29 -11.21 21.06 6.06
N LYS A 30 -11.72 19.85 6.31
CA LYS A 30 -13.17 19.58 6.31
C LYS A 30 -13.68 18.82 7.53
N HIS A 31 -12.93 17.84 8.04
CA HIS A 31 -13.52 16.85 8.96
C HIS A 31 -13.42 17.19 10.44
N TRP A 32 -12.62 18.21 10.80
CA TRP A 32 -12.63 18.72 12.18
C TRP A 32 -14.00 19.33 12.53
N PRO A 33 -14.58 19.04 13.71
CA PRO A 33 -15.95 19.46 14.05
C PRO A 33 -16.20 20.96 13.95
N TYR A 34 -15.19 21.77 14.30
CA TYR A 34 -15.22 23.23 14.14
C TYR A 34 -15.41 23.65 12.66
N LEU A 35 -14.85 22.90 11.71
CA LEU A 35 -14.93 23.18 10.27
C LEU A 35 -16.19 22.58 9.63
N LYS A 36 -16.63 21.41 10.11
CA LYS A 36 -17.71 20.63 9.50
C LYS A 36 -19.11 21.15 9.85
N ASN A 37 -19.35 21.42 11.13
CA ASN A 37 -20.71 21.69 11.63
C ASN A 37 -20.85 23.10 12.21
N ASN A 38 -19.78 23.91 12.22
CA ASN A 38 -19.68 25.13 13.04
C ASN A 38 -20.12 24.87 14.50
N GLU A 39 -19.99 23.60 14.93
CA GLU A 39 -20.52 23.13 16.19
C GLU A 39 -19.67 23.66 17.33
N ASP A 40 -20.34 23.75 18.47
CA ASP A 40 -20.02 24.48 19.68
C ASP A 40 -18.66 24.11 20.31
N PHE A 41 -17.56 24.42 19.64
CA PHE A 41 -16.22 24.42 20.22
C PHE A 41 -16.17 25.37 21.44
N LYS A 42 -17.10 26.34 21.48
CA LYS A 42 -17.36 27.19 22.66
C LYS A 42 -17.80 26.38 23.89
N LEU A 43 -18.54 25.28 23.73
CA LEU A 43 -18.90 24.40 24.85
C LEU A 43 -17.70 23.59 25.35
N VAL A 44 -16.72 23.31 24.49
CA VAL A 44 -15.44 22.73 24.92
C VAL A 44 -14.71 23.70 25.85
N ASN A 45 -14.71 25.01 25.53
CA ASN A 45 -14.12 26.05 26.37
C ASN A 45 -14.79 26.24 27.75
N ASN A 46 -15.97 25.66 27.96
CA ASN A 46 -16.68 25.71 29.25
C ASN A 46 -16.40 24.49 30.14
N LEU A 47 -15.58 23.54 29.68
CA LEU A 47 -15.14 22.40 30.49
C LEU A 47 -14.14 22.85 31.56
N ASN A 48 -13.92 21.99 32.57
CA ASN A 48 -12.83 22.22 33.52
C ASN A 48 -11.46 22.18 32.81
N ASP A 49 -10.46 22.80 33.42
CA ASP A 49 -9.14 22.99 32.79
C ASP A 49 -8.47 21.67 32.38
N GLU A 50 -8.64 20.61 33.17
CA GLU A 50 -8.05 19.30 32.89
C GLU A 50 -8.66 18.65 31.64
N ALA A 51 -9.99 18.56 31.57
CA ALA A 51 -10.70 18.01 30.43
C ALA A 51 -10.50 18.89 29.18
N HIS A 52 -10.55 20.21 29.34
CA HIS A 52 -10.26 21.16 28.26
C HIS A 52 -8.88 20.90 27.67
N HIS A 53 -7.85 20.80 28.51
CA HIS A 53 -6.49 20.55 28.07
C HIS A 53 -6.37 19.24 27.30
N LYS A 54 -6.94 18.13 27.81
CA LYS A 54 -6.88 16.83 27.12
C LYS A 54 -7.55 16.85 25.75
N PHE A 55 -8.69 17.50 25.61
CA PHE A 55 -9.36 17.63 24.31
C PHE A 55 -8.66 18.61 23.37
N TYR A 56 -8.08 19.68 23.92
CA TYR A 56 -7.26 20.60 23.15
C TYR A 56 -6.04 19.90 22.55
N VAL A 57 -5.36 19.03 23.32
CA VAL A 57 -4.22 18.25 22.81
C VAL A 57 -4.64 17.35 21.64
N ILE A 58 -5.78 16.67 21.71
CA ILE A 58 -6.32 15.89 20.57
C ILE A 58 -6.49 16.77 19.34
N TYR A 59 -7.10 17.94 19.51
CA TYR A 59 -7.34 18.87 18.42
C TYR A 59 -6.04 19.40 17.81
N SER A 60 -5.12 19.92 18.62
CA SER A 60 -3.87 20.49 18.14
C SER A 60 -2.99 19.43 17.48
N THR A 61 -2.76 18.30 18.16
CA THR A 61 -1.91 17.22 17.64
C THR A 61 -2.52 16.60 16.39
N GLY A 62 -3.83 16.34 16.36
CA GLY A 62 -4.49 15.80 15.20
C GLY A 62 -4.44 16.72 13.98
N ARG A 63 -4.53 18.04 14.18
CA ARG A 63 -4.38 19.02 13.10
C ARG A 63 -2.95 19.10 12.59
N ASP A 64 -1.97 19.19 13.49
CA ASP A 64 -0.56 19.25 13.12
C ASP A 64 -0.14 17.98 12.36
N LEU A 65 -0.58 16.82 12.83
CA LEU A 65 -0.43 15.54 12.15
C LEU A 65 -1.05 15.57 10.75
N ALA A 66 -2.27 16.07 10.61
CA ALA A 66 -2.96 16.13 9.32
C ALA A 66 -2.24 17.03 8.31
N VAL A 67 -1.82 18.22 8.75
CA VAL A 67 -1.06 19.14 7.90
C VAL A 67 0.25 18.51 7.46
N TYR A 68 1.04 18.03 8.42
CA TYR A 68 2.34 17.43 8.14
C TYR A 68 2.23 16.25 7.17
N MET A 69 1.38 15.26 7.50
CA MET A 69 1.28 14.04 6.72
C MET A 69 0.70 14.30 5.33
N SER A 70 -0.24 15.24 5.17
CA SER A 70 -0.79 15.58 3.87
C SER A 70 0.27 16.04 2.87
N PHE A 71 1.23 16.85 3.33
CA PHE A 71 2.33 17.32 2.50
C PHE A 71 3.42 16.25 2.38
N HIS A 72 3.85 15.70 3.50
CA HIS A 72 5.03 14.83 3.57
C HIS A 72 4.84 13.55 2.73
N LEU A 73 3.63 12.99 2.68
CA LEU A 73 3.34 11.76 1.90
C LEU A 73 3.43 11.94 0.38
N GLU A 74 3.42 13.18 -0.11
CA GLU A 74 3.56 13.51 -1.54
C GLU A 74 4.95 14.09 -1.85
N ALA A 75 5.77 14.28 -0.81
CA ALA A 75 6.95 15.11 -0.90
C ALA A 75 8.11 14.48 -1.68
N PHE A 76 8.07 13.17 -1.93
CA PHE A 76 9.02 12.47 -2.81
C PHE A 76 9.13 13.09 -4.22
N ASN A 77 8.11 13.84 -4.67
CA ASN A 77 8.12 14.57 -5.94
C ASN A 77 8.89 15.90 -5.89
N TYR A 78 9.45 16.31 -4.74
CA TYR A 78 10.31 17.49 -4.60
C TYR A 78 11.79 17.06 -4.57
N PRO A 79 12.48 17.00 -5.74
CA PRO A 79 13.85 16.49 -5.81
C PRO A 79 14.89 17.37 -5.10
N ALA A 80 14.56 18.63 -4.82
CA ALA A 80 15.42 19.52 -4.04
C ALA A 80 15.51 19.08 -2.57
N ASP A 81 14.41 18.57 -2.02
CA ASP A 81 14.31 18.11 -0.64
C ASP A 81 14.63 16.61 -0.54
N TYR A 82 14.15 15.84 -1.52
CA TYR A 82 14.28 14.38 -1.58
C TYR A 82 14.88 13.92 -2.90
N PRO A 83 16.21 14.05 -3.08
CA PRO A 83 16.86 13.69 -4.33
C PRO A 83 16.72 12.20 -4.68
N THR A 84 16.66 11.31 -3.67
CA THR A 84 16.57 9.85 -3.83
C THR A 84 15.37 9.27 -3.09
N LEU A 85 14.92 8.06 -3.46
CA LEU A 85 13.86 7.38 -2.74
C LEU A 85 14.28 7.07 -1.29
N THR A 86 15.53 6.69 -1.06
CA THR A 86 16.06 6.49 0.29
C THR A 86 16.00 7.77 1.13
N SER A 87 16.36 8.94 0.57
CA SER A 87 16.28 10.21 1.30
C SER A 87 14.85 10.56 1.72
N TYR A 88 13.87 10.25 0.87
CA TYR A 88 12.45 10.40 1.17
C TYR A 88 11.97 9.41 2.24
N ILE A 89 12.28 8.13 2.09
CA ILE A 89 11.79 7.11 3.03
C ILE A 89 12.40 7.30 4.43
N ASN A 90 13.66 7.71 4.52
CA ASN A 90 14.33 7.97 5.79
C ASN A 90 13.85 9.27 6.45
N SER A 91 13.19 10.18 5.73
CA SER A 91 12.68 11.41 6.35
C SER A 91 11.46 11.21 7.25
N PHE A 92 10.92 9.99 7.27
CA PHE A 92 9.89 9.59 8.21
C PHE A 92 10.45 9.15 9.57
N ASP A 93 11.75 8.87 9.64
CA ASP A 93 12.42 8.46 10.88
C ASP A 93 12.45 9.65 11.86
N ASP A 94 12.30 9.36 13.16
CA ASP A 94 12.16 10.33 14.24
C ASP A 94 10.94 11.28 14.09
N GLY A 95 9.93 10.87 13.30
CA GLY A 95 8.71 11.63 13.02
C GLY A 95 7.44 11.02 13.63
N TRP A 96 6.28 11.46 13.14
CA TRP A 96 4.96 11.00 13.62
C TRP A 96 4.73 9.48 13.57
N LEU A 97 5.44 8.76 12.70
CA LEU A 97 5.33 7.31 12.60
C LEU A 97 5.96 6.59 13.79
N ASP A 98 6.95 7.21 14.45
CA ASP A 98 7.59 6.68 15.65
C ASP A 98 6.82 7.05 16.93
N GLU A 99 5.87 7.98 16.83
CA GLU A 99 5.06 8.48 17.95
C GLU A 99 3.68 7.81 18.10
N ILE A 100 3.39 6.75 17.33
CA ILE A 100 2.05 6.12 17.30
C ILE A 100 1.57 5.71 18.70
N GLU A 101 2.45 5.20 19.56
CA GLU A 101 2.05 4.79 20.91
C GLU A 101 1.71 6.00 21.80
N GLN A 102 2.43 7.11 21.69
CA GLN A 102 2.11 8.36 22.37
C GLN A 102 0.78 8.94 21.86
N LEU A 103 0.50 8.84 20.56
CA LEU A 103 -0.80 9.25 20.00
C LEU A 103 -1.95 8.38 20.54
N LYS A 104 -1.75 7.06 20.65
CA LYS A 104 -2.73 6.14 21.26
C LYS A 104 -2.96 6.45 22.74
N GLU A 105 -1.91 6.76 23.48
CA GLU A 105 -2.01 7.18 24.88
C GLU A 105 -2.83 8.48 24.99
N THR A 106 -2.54 9.47 24.15
CA THR A 106 -3.28 10.73 24.08
C THR A 106 -4.77 10.49 23.81
N SER A 107 -5.09 9.62 22.84
CA SER A 107 -6.47 9.21 22.55
C SER A 107 -7.14 8.53 23.75
N THR A 108 -6.41 7.66 24.45
CA THR A 108 -6.91 6.94 25.63
C THR A 108 -7.26 7.91 26.75
N GLN A 109 -6.36 8.85 27.08
CA GLN A 109 -6.60 9.88 28.10
C GLN A 109 -7.82 10.74 27.75
N ALA A 110 -8.00 11.11 26.48
CA ALA A 110 -9.18 11.86 26.04
C ALA A 110 -10.48 11.03 26.16
N LYS A 111 -10.45 9.73 25.86
CA LYS A 111 -11.60 8.83 26.04
C LYS A 111 -11.99 8.70 27.50
N GLU A 112 -11.02 8.60 28.41
CA GLU A 112 -11.26 8.56 29.85
C GLU A 112 -11.94 9.85 30.34
N GLU A 113 -11.46 11.03 29.93
CA GLU A 113 -12.09 12.31 30.25
C GLU A 113 -13.50 12.43 29.68
N ARG A 114 -13.70 11.98 28.43
CA ARG A 114 -15.03 11.92 27.81
C ARG A 114 -16.00 11.08 28.65
N ASP A 115 -15.55 9.95 29.16
CA ASP A 115 -16.38 9.02 29.93
C ASP A 115 -16.75 9.58 31.31
N LYS A 116 -15.86 10.38 31.94
CA LYS A 116 -16.18 11.14 33.16
C LYS A 116 -17.33 12.13 32.95
N LEU A 117 -17.40 12.74 31.77
CA LEU A 117 -18.46 13.70 31.40
C LEU A 117 -19.82 13.04 31.09
N LYS A 118 -19.86 11.71 30.87
CA LYS A 118 -21.08 10.94 30.57
C LYS A 118 -21.92 11.61 29.47
N HIS A 119 -23.18 11.95 29.77
CA HIS A 119 -24.11 12.58 28.82
C HIS A 119 -23.81 14.06 28.55
N ASN A 120 -22.97 14.70 29.35
CA ASN A 120 -22.62 16.11 29.21
C ASN A 120 -21.46 16.35 28.24
N CYS A 121 -20.87 15.29 27.68
CA CYS A 121 -19.77 15.43 26.73
C CYS A 121 -20.27 16.05 25.40
N PRO A 122 -19.69 17.18 24.95
CA PRO A 122 -20.04 17.81 23.67
C PRO A 122 -19.87 16.86 22.48
N LEU A 123 -20.74 16.97 21.48
CA LEU A 123 -20.67 16.15 20.27
C LEU A 123 -19.33 16.34 19.53
N ALA A 124 -18.85 17.59 19.45
CA ALA A 124 -17.56 17.93 18.88
C ALA A 124 -16.40 17.13 19.50
N VAL A 125 -16.40 16.90 20.82
CA VAL A 125 -15.36 16.09 21.48
C VAL A 125 -15.39 14.64 21.00
N LYS A 126 -16.59 14.06 20.86
CA LYS A 126 -16.74 12.68 20.37
C LYS A 126 -16.24 12.54 18.94
N GLU A 127 -16.61 13.48 18.07
CA GLU A 127 -16.16 13.48 16.67
C GLU A 127 -14.63 13.72 16.56
N MET A 128 -14.04 14.60 17.38
CA MET A 128 -12.57 14.80 17.42
C MET A 128 -11.83 13.51 17.77
N ILE A 129 -12.27 12.79 18.81
CA ILE A 129 -11.65 11.52 19.21
C ILE A 129 -11.76 10.48 18.09
N ILE A 130 -12.93 10.37 17.44
CA ILE A 130 -13.13 9.42 16.33
C ILE A 130 -12.22 9.75 15.15
N LEU A 131 -12.08 11.03 14.78
CA LEU A 131 -11.21 11.45 13.69
C LEU A 131 -9.74 11.16 14.02
N PHE A 132 -9.31 11.48 15.23
CA PHE A 132 -7.95 11.24 15.69
C PHE A 132 -7.59 9.75 15.69
N ASP A 133 -8.49 8.88 16.16
CA ASP A 133 -8.30 7.43 16.09
C ASP A 133 -8.12 6.92 14.65
N LYS A 134 -8.92 7.42 13.71
CA LYS A 134 -8.79 7.07 12.28
C LYS A 134 -7.48 7.55 11.68
N GLN A 135 -6.98 8.72 12.10
CA GLN A 135 -5.67 9.19 11.69
C GLN A 135 -4.57 8.26 12.19
N ILE A 136 -4.63 7.81 13.45
CA ILE A 136 -3.68 6.83 14.02
C ILE A 136 -3.70 5.52 13.24
N GLU A 137 -4.88 5.00 12.90
CA GLU A 137 -5.03 3.79 12.07
C GLU A 137 -4.38 3.98 10.69
N LEU A 138 -4.57 5.14 10.06
CA LEU A 138 -3.98 5.45 8.77
C LEU A 138 -2.43 5.50 8.83
N LEU A 139 -1.85 5.98 9.93
CA LEU A 139 -0.39 5.93 10.13
C LEU A 139 0.16 4.50 10.12
N GLN A 140 -0.57 3.53 10.67
CA GLN A 140 -0.16 2.13 10.64
C GLN A 140 -0.07 1.60 9.20
N HIS A 141 -1.05 1.96 8.36
CA HIS A 141 -1.05 1.60 6.94
C HIS A 141 0.07 2.27 6.15
N ILE A 142 0.46 3.49 6.56
CA ILE A 142 1.63 4.18 6.00
C ILE A 142 2.90 3.42 6.35
N ILE A 143 3.10 3.02 7.61
CA ILE A 143 4.25 2.22 8.03
C ILE A 143 4.39 0.97 7.17
N ASP A 144 3.28 0.24 6.97
CA ASP A 144 3.30 -0.99 6.18
C ASP A 144 3.61 -0.72 4.70
N THR A 145 3.11 0.40 4.15
CA THR A 145 3.44 0.83 2.79
C THR A 145 4.93 1.19 2.66
N LEU A 146 5.48 1.93 3.63
CA LEU A 146 6.91 2.27 3.64
C LEU A 146 7.79 1.02 3.76
N LYS A 147 7.40 0.03 4.57
CA LYS A 147 8.11 -1.27 4.64
C LYS A 147 8.16 -1.96 3.28
N ILE A 148 7.07 -1.94 2.52
CA ILE A 148 7.06 -2.51 1.17
C ILE A 148 7.98 -1.71 0.24
N ILE A 149 7.95 -0.38 0.30
CA ILE A 149 8.85 0.47 -0.53
C ILE A 149 10.32 0.15 -0.26
N ARG A 150 10.69 -0.09 1.01
CA ARG A 150 12.05 -0.50 1.39
C ARG A 150 12.50 -1.84 0.76
N THR A 151 11.56 -2.66 0.27
CA THR A 151 11.90 -3.90 -0.44
C THR A 151 12.14 -3.72 -1.94
N THR A 152 11.83 -2.54 -2.50
CA THR A 152 11.98 -2.26 -3.94
C THR A 152 13.44 -2.20 -4.36
N ASP A 153 13.72 -2.57 -5.61
CA ASP A 153 15.06 -2.61 -6.16
C ASP A 153 15.75 -1.23 -6.09
N ILE A 154 15.03 -0.16 -6.45
CA ILE A 154 15.55 1.21 -6.41
C ILE A 154 15.99 1.60 -4.99
N TYR A 155 15.18 1.33 -3.97
CA TYR A 155 15.55 1.64 -2.58
C TYR A 155 16.82 0.87 -2.16
N LYS A 156 16.92 -0.42 -2.51
CA LYS A 156 18.09 -1.25 -2.15
C LYS A 156 19.36 -0.77 -2.86
N VAL A 157 19.26 -0.39 -4.13
CA VAL A 157 20.38 0.16 -4.90
C VAL A 157 20.89 1.46 -4.27
N GLU A 158 19.98 2.36 -3.91
CA GLU A 158 20.31 3.64 -3.28
C GLU A 158 20.88 3.49 -1.85
N SER A 159 20.37 2.54 -1.06
CA SER A 159 20.75 2.37 0.35
C SER A 159 21.98 1.49 0.58
N GLU A 160 22.21 0.45 -0.23
CA GLU A 160 23.32 -0.50 -0.05
C GLU A 160 24.50 -0.26 -1.01
N GLY A 161 24.38 0.69 -1.95
CA GLY A 161 25.39 0.95 -2.98
C GLY A 161 25.63 -0.23 -3.93
N LYS A 162 24.73 -1.23 -3.94
CA LYS A 162 24.85 -2.39 -4.82
C LYS A 162 24.41 -2.03 -6.23
N VAL A 163 25.36 -2.12 -7.17
CA VAL A 163 25.08 -2.11 -8.60
C VAL A 163 24.17 -3.30 -8.91
N MET A 164 23.08 -3.09 -9.64
CA MET A 164 22.29 -4.20 -10.18
C MET A 164 23.25 -5.16 -10.90
N GLU A 165 23.34 -6.41 -10.43
CA GLU A 165 23.94 -7.46 -11.24
C GLU A 165 23.11 -7.53 -12.52
N LYS A 166 23.69 -7.06 -13.63
CA LYS A 166 23.15 -7.36 -14.95
C LYS A 166 22.99 -8.88 -15.01
N PRO A 167 21.84 -9.40 -15.46
CA PRO A 167 21.71 -10.84 -15.64
C PRO A 167 22.81 -11.29 -16.61
N THR A 168 23.82 -11.99 -16.09
CA THR A 168 24.82 -12.64 -16.91
C THR A 168 24.14 -13.86 -17.51
N ILE A 169 23.72 -13.75 -18.77
CA ILE A 169 23.23 -14.88 -19.53
C ILE A 169 24.45 -15.73 -19.92
N THR A 170 24.72 -16.78 -19.16
CA THR A 170 25.59 -17.86 -19.60
C THR A 170 24.77 -18.77 -20.50
N VAL A 171 24.94 -18.62 -21.82
CA VAL A 171 24.36 -19.53 -22.81
C VAL A 171 25.22 -20.79 -22.89
N GLN A 172 24.75 -21.89 -22.31
CA GLN A 172 25.13 -23.24 -22.75
C GLN A 172 23.91 -23.81 -23.51
N GLY A 173 24.12 -24.05 -24.80
CA GLY A 173 23.07 -24.44 -25.75
C GLY A 173 22.40 -25.75 -25.37
N ASP A 174 21.09 -25.85 -25.55
CA ASP A 174 20.50 -26.36 -26.81
C ASP A 174 18.96 -26.35 -26.71
N TYR A 175 18.31 -25.76 -27.74
CA TYR A 175 16.86 -25.76 -28.11
C TYR A 175 15.84 -25.30 -27.03
N LEU A 176 15.04 -24.24 -27.21
CA LEU A 176 14.18 -23.89 -28.34
C LEU A 176 14.00 -22.35 -28.44
N SER A 177 13.99 -21.87 -29.68
CA SER A 177 13.79 -20.46 -30.04
C SER A 177 12.34 -19.99 -29.83
N PHE A 178 12.17 -18.90 -29.08
CA PHE A 178 11.04 -18.00 -29.28
C PHE A 178 11.59 -16.66 -29.76
N GLN A 179 11.19 -16.28 -30.97
CA GLN A 179 11.57 -15.01 -31.57
C GLN A 179 10.98 -13.86 -30.74
N ASN A 180 11.85 -13.12 -30.06
CA ASN A 180 11.51 -11.79 -29.55
C ASN A 180 11.38 -10.84 -30.73
N VAL A 181 10.15 -10.55 -31.13
CA VAL A 181 9.87 -9.37 -31.95
C VAL A 181 9.98 -8.16 -31.01
N SER A 182 11.04 -7.39 -31.17
CA SER A 182 11.29 -6.15 -30.46
C SER A 182 10.22 -5.12 -30.79
N THR A 183 9.37 -4.80 -29.83
CA THR A 183 8.59 -3.56 -29.79
C THR A 183 8.58 -3.04 -28.35
N GLU A 184 8.89 -1.75 -28.20
CA GLU A 184 9.15 -1.06 -26.94
C GLU A 184 7.92 -1.06 -26.01
N GLY A 185 8.10 -1.40 -24.73
CA GLY A 185 7.05 -1.23 -23.72
C GLY A 185 7.28 -1.99 -22.41
N HIS A 186 7.03 -1.30 -21.29
CA HIS A 186 7.11 -1.80 -19.91
C HIS A 186 6.32 -3.12 -19.64
N GLY A 187 5.42 -3.53 -20.54
CA GLY A 187 4.70 -4.81 -20.45
C GLY A 187 5.57 -6.06 -20.55
N GLN A 188 6.73 -6.01 -21.24
CA GLN A 188 7.59 -7.19 -21.39
C GLN A 188 8.32 -7.59 -20.09
N VAL A 189 8.58 -6.64 -19.18
CA VAL A 189 9.23 -6.91 -17.90
C VAL A 189 8.31 -7.74 -16.99
N PHE A 190 7.00 -7.45 -16.99
CA PHE A 190 6.01 -8.19 -16.21
C PHE A 190 5.78 -9.60 -16.74
N ILE A 191 5.79 -9.78 -18.07
CA ILE A 191 5.70 -11.11 -18.70
C ILE A 191 6.95 -11.93 -18.39
N GLY A 192 8.13 -11.32 -18.42
CA GLY A 192 9.40 -11.99 -18.07
C GLY A 192 9.44 -12.49 -16.63
N LYS A 193 8.98 -11.68 -15.66
CA LYS A 193 8.92 -12.08 -14.24
C LYS A 193 7.92 -13.22 -14.00
N PHE A 194 6.75 -13.16 -14.61
CA PHE A 194 5.76 -14.24 -14.49
C PHE A 194 6.26 -15.57 -15.08
N ASN A 195 6.85 -15.53 -16.27
CA ASN A 195 7.39 -16.72 -16.92
C ASN A 195 8.49 -17.37 -16.08
N LYS A 196 9.26 -16.58 -15.33
CA LYS A 196 10.22 -17.08 -14.35
C LYS A 196 9.52 -17.80 -13.19
N ALA A 197 8.46 -17.22 -12.61
CA ALA A 197 7.69 -17.87 -11.54
C ALA A 197 7.07 -19.19 -12.01
N VAL A 198 6.48 -19.22 -13.22
CA VAL A 198 5.94 -20.44 -13.85
C VAL A 198 7.04 -21.50 -14.05
N ALA A 199 8.22 -21.09 -14.53
CA ALA A 199 9.36 -22.00 -14.67
C ALA A 199 9.84 -22.56 -13.32
N THR A 200 9.90 -21.74 -12.28
CA THR A 200 10.25 -22.19 -10.92
C THR A 200 9.23 -23.18 -10.37
N LEU A 201 7.94 -22.93 -10.56
CA LEU A 201 6.88 -23.87 -10.15
C LEU A 201 6.98 -25.21 -10.91
N ASN A 202 7.24 -25.17 -12.21
CA ASN A 202 7.49 -26.38 -13.00
C ASN A 202 8.70 -27.17 -12.49
N ASN A 203 9.80 -26.47 -12.17
CA ASN A 203 11.00 -27.09 -11.61
C ASN A 203 10.78 -27.65 -10.19
N ALA A 204 9.85 -27.07 -9.43
CA ALA A 204 9.42 -27.55 -8.12
C ALA A 204 8.38 -28.70 -8.20
N GLY A 205 8.04 -29.18 -9.40
CA GLY A 205 7.06 -30.25 -9.61
C GLY A 205 5.59 -29.81 -9.49
N GLN A 206 5.33 -28.51 -9.34
CA GLN A 206 3.98 -27.94 -9.24
C GLN A 206 3.41 -27.57 -10.62
N THR A 207 3.48 -28.52 -11.57
CA THR A 207 3.14 -28.29 -12.98
C THR A 207 1.67 -27.96 -13.21
N GLU A 208 0.76 -28.52 -12.40
CA GLU A 208 -0.67 -28.22 -12.44
C GLU A 208 -0.96 -26.78 -12.04
N LEU A 209 -0.33 -26.30 -10.96
CA LEU A 209 -0.47 -24.92 -10.51
C LEU A 209 0.16 -23.95 -11.51
N ALA A 210 1.36 -24.26 -12.01
CA ALA A 210 2.03 -23.47 -13.03
C ALA A 210 1.14 -23.28 -14.28
N THR A 211 0.53 -24.37 -14.74
CA THR A 211 -0.40 -24.37 -15.89
C THR A 211 -1.67 -23.57 -15.59
N ALA A 212 -2.23 -23.70 -14.39
CA ALA A 212 -3.44 -22.97 -14.00
C ALA A 212 -3.20 -21.46 -13.89
N LEU A 213 -2.07 -21.05 -13.30
CA LEU A 213 -1.66 -19.65 -13.23
C LEU A 213 -1.43 -19.07 -14.63
N GLN A 214 -0.76 -19.82 -15.52
CA GLN A 214 -0.53 -19.37 -16.89
C GLN A 214 -1.83 -19.15 -17.66
N LYS A 215 -2.79 -20.08 -17.55
CA LYS A 215 -4.13 -19.92 -18.13
C LYS A 215 -4.89 -18.73 -17.56
N LEU A 216 -4.70 -18.42 -16.27
CA LEU A 216 -5.29 -17.25 -15.64
C LEU A 216 -4.68 -15.95 -16.18
N GLN A 217 -3.36 -15.90 -16.36
CA GLN A 217 -2.69 -14.75 -16.97
C GLN A 217 -3.18 -14.51 -18.40
N GLU A 218 -3.25 -15.56 -19.21
CA GLU A 218 -3.77 -15.49 -20.59
C GLU A 218 -5.21 -14.98 -20.62
N ALA A 219 -6.06 -15.46 -19.72
CA ALA A 219 -7.44 -15.00 -19.61
C ALA A 219 -7.53 -13.52 -19.21
N ILE A 220 -6.68 -13.04 -18.29
CA ILE A 220 -6.63 -11.62 -17.90
C ILE A 220 -6.20 -10.76 -19.09
N LEU A 221 -5.15 -11.16 -19.81
CA LEU A 221 -4.65 -10.43 -20.97
C LEU A 221 -5.66 -10.37 -22.12
N ALA A 222 -6.35 -11.49 -22.37
CA ALA A 222 -7.34 -11.62 -23.42
C ALA A 222 -8.71 -11.04 -23.05
N SER A 223 -8.93 -10.60 -21.81
CA SER A 223 -10.24 -10.15 -21.37
C SER A 223 -10.69 -8.86 -22.05
N ASP A 224 -11.92 -8.84 -22.53
CA ASP A 224 -12.53 -7.65 -23.14
C ASP A 224 -13.17 -6.72 -22.08
N TYR A 225 -13.29 -7.20 -20.84
CA TYR A 225 -13.94 -6.49 -19.72
C TYR A 225 -12.96 -5.71 -18.84
N LEU A 226 -11.65 -5.88 -19.07
CA LEU A 226 -10.60 -5.20 -18.32
C LEU A 226 -9.93 -4.14 -19.19
N SER A 227 -9.76 -2.93 -18.64
CA SER A 227 -8.84 -1.96 -19.23
C SER A 227 -7.39 -2.43 -19.11
N ASP A 228 -6.51 -1.95 -19.99
CA ASP A 228 -5.09 -2.32 -19.97
C ASP A 228 -4.42 -2.07 -18.62
N ASP A 229 -4.82 -1.02 -17.91
CA ASP A 229 -4.28 -0.73 -16.59
C ASP A 229 -4.76 -1.72 -15.52
N LYS A 230 -6.03 -2.17 -15.61
CA LYS A 230 -6.55 -3.22 -14.73
C LYS A 230 -5.94 -4.58 -15.04
N LYS A 231 -5.69 -4.89 -16.31
CA LYS A 231 -4.95 -6.09 -16.72
C LYS A 231 -3.56 -6.11 -16.08
N LYS A 232 -2.84 -4.97 -16.11
CA LYS A 232 -1.51 -4.84 -15.49
C LYS A 232 -1.57 -5.06 -13.98
N GLU A 233 -2.49 -4.38 -13.28
CA GLU A 233 -2.66 -4.51 -11.83
C GLU A 233 -2.92 -5.97 -11.42
N HIS A 234 -3.83 -6.65 -12.12
CA HIS A 234 -4.17 -8.04 -11.82
C HIS A 234 -3.03 -9.02 -12.14
N ILE A 235 -2.28 -8.79 -13.22
CA ILE A 235 -1.09 -9.57 -13.55
C ILE A 235 0.01 -9.35 -12.52
N GLU A 236 0.20 -8.13 -12.02
CA GLU A 236 1.21 -7.87 -10.99
C GLU A 236 0.90 -8.64 -9.70
N VAL A 237 -0.34 -8.62 -9.23
CA VAL A 237 -0.74 -9.41 -8.05
C VAL A 237 -0.61 -10.91 -8.33
N LEU A 238 -0.98 -11.37 -9.54
CA LEU A 238 -0.82 -12.76 -9.94
C LEU A 238 0.66 -13.19 -9.95
N ASN A 239 1.56 -12.32 -10.39
CA ASN A 239 3.00 -12.55 -10.39
C ASN A 239 3.52 -12.73 -8.97
N GLN A 240 3.11 -11.85 -8.05
CA GLN A 240 3.54 -11.93 -6.65
C GLN A 240 3.02 -13.21 -5.98
N VAL A 241 1.79 -13.63 -6.29
CA VAL A 241 1.26 -14.94 -5.84
C VAL A 241 2.11 -16.08 -6.40
N GLY A 242 2.43 -16.06 -7.70
CA GLY A 242 3.30 -17.07 -8.32
C GLY A 242 4.70 -17.14 -7.70
N GLU A 243 5.32 -16.00 -7.44
CA GLU A 243 6.64 -15.92 -6.79
C GLU A 243 6.61 -16.43 -5.34
N GLU A 244 5.57 -16.09 -4.57
CA GLU A 244 5.44 -16.54 -3.18
C GLU A 244 5.21 -18.05 -3.08
N VAL A 245 4.37 -18.62 -3.95
CA VAL A 245 4.13 -20.06 -3.99
C VAL A 245 5.35 -20.85 -4.45
N ALA A 246 6.20 -20.23 -5.27
CA ALA A 246 7.43 -20.83 -5.79
C ALA A 246 8.60 -20.86 -4.78
N LYS A 247 8.45 -20.24 -3.60
CA LYS A 247 9.50 -20.24 -2.56
C LYS A 247 9.64 -21.63 -1.93
N GLU A 248 10.86 -21.93 -1.46
CA GLU A 248 11.14 -23.16 -0.70
C GLU A 248 10.30 -23.28 0.59
N LYS A 249 9.95 -22.13 1.18
CA LYS A 249 9.01 -22.01 2.31
C LYS A 249 7.95 -20.94 1.99
N PRO A 250 6.82 -21.32 1.36
CA PRO A 250 5.75 -20.39 1.01
C PRO A 250 5.09 -19.78 2.25
N ASN A 251 4.82 -18.47 2.23
CA ASN A 251 3.99 -17.83 3.26
C ASN A 251 2.50 -18.01 2.93
N GLY A 252 1.88 -19.05 3.50
CA GLY A 252 0.47 -19.37 3.25
C GLY A 252 -0.50 -18.24 3.59
N THR A 253 -0.23 -17.46 4.65
CA THR A 253 -1.07 -16.30 5.01
C THR A 253 -1.00 -15.20 3.97
N LEU A 254 0.20 -14.90 3.45
CA LEU A 254 0.39 -13.90 2.41
C LEU A 254 -0.25 -14.35 1.09
N ILE A 255 -0.03 -15.61 0.70
CA ILE A 255 -0.65 -16.20 -0.50
C ILE A 255 -2.16 -16.10 -0.41
N LYS A 256 -2.75 -16.45 0.74
CA LYS A 256 -4.19 -16.38 0.95
C LYS A 256 -4.73 -14.95 0.84
N VAL A 257 -4.11 -13.98 1.54
CA VAL A 257 -4.58 -12.58 1.52
C VAL A 257 -4.53 -12.00 0.11
N MET A 258 -3.45 -12.26 -0.64
CA MET A 258 -3.27 -11.74 -2.00
C MET A 258 -4.19 -12.44 -3.00
N SER A 259 -4.35 -13.76 -2.87
CA SER A 259 -5.17 -14.56 -3.76
C SER A 259 -6.66 -14.35 -3.53
N ASP A 260 -7.13 -14.24 -2.28
CA ASP A 260 -8.55 -14.05 -1.99
C ASP A 260 -9.06 -12.71 -2.56
N GLY A 261 -8.28 -11.63 -2.41
CA GLY A 261 -8.62 -10.32 -2.99
C GLY A 261 -8.64 -10.36 -4.52
N LEU A 262 -7.58 -10.89 -5.14
CA LEU A 262 -7.47 -10.98 -6.60
C LEU A 262 -8.57 -11.87 -7.20
N LEU A 263 -8.73 -13.09 -6.68
CA LEU A 263 -9.63 -14.08 -7.24
C LEU A 263 -11.10 -13.72 -7.01
N SER A 264 -11.44 -13.02 -5.92
CA SER A 264 -12.79 -12.49 -5.72
C SER A 264 -13.18 -11.51 -6.83
N ILE A 265 -12.27 -10.60 -7.18
CA ILE A 265 -12.48 -9.62 -8.26
C ILE A 265 -12.56 -10.33 -9.60
N LEU A 266 -11.58 -11.17 -9.94
CA LEU A 266 -11.50 -11.83 -11.24
C LEU A 266 -12.63 -12.84 -11.48
N LYS A 267 -13.18 -13.46 -10.42
CA LYS A 267 -14.32 -14.39 -10.52
C LYS A 267 -15.61 -13.70 -10.97
N SER A 268 -15.74 -12.40 -10.73
CA SER A 268 -16.88 -11.61 -11.19
C SER A 268 -16.85 -11.31 -12.69
N ILE A 269 -15.73 -11.58 -13.37
CA ILE A 269 -15.54 -11.27 -14.78
C ILE A 269 -15.84 -12.52 -15.64
N PRO A 270 -16.82 -12.46 -16.57
CA PRO A 270 -17.35 -13.65 -17.25
C PRO A 270 -16.33 -14.49 -18.01
N ASP A 271 -15.38 -13.85 -18.70
CA ASP A 271 -14.37 -14.52 -19.53
C ASP A 271 -13.15 -15.04 -18.72
N ILE A 272 -12.96 -14.54 -17.49
CA ILE A 272 -11.86 -14.94 -16.60
C ILE A 272 -12.32 -15.96 -15.54
N ALA A 273 -13.61 -16.00 -15.19
CA ALA A 273 -14.15 -16.82 -14.10
C ALA A 273 -13.80 -18.32 -14.19
N LYS A 274 -13.72 -18.86 -15.42
CA LYS A 274 -13.34 -20.27 -15.65
C LYS A 274 -11.88 -20.53 -15.28
N ALA A 275 -10.97 -19.60 -15.60
CA ALA A 275 -9.56 -19.71 -15.27
C ALA A 275 -9.33 -19.56 -13.75
N VAL A 276 -10.05 -18.64 -13.10
CA VAL A 276 -10.03 -18.48 -11.64
C VAL A 276 -10.45 -19.77 -10.92
N SER A 277 -11.50 -20.42 -11.40
CA SER A 277 -12.00 -21.67 -10.80
C SER A 277 -11.00 -22.83 -10.91
N ALA A 278 -10.07 -22.79 -11.87
CA ALA A 278 -9.00 -23.79 -11.99
C ALA A 278 -7.83 -23.53 -11.03
N VAL A 279 -7.60 -22.28 -10.62
CA VAL A 279 -6.49 -21.89 -9.73
C VAL A 279 -6.84 -22.09 -8.26
N ILE A 280 -8.07 -21.76 -7.84
CA ILE A 280 -8.53 -21.85 -6.43
C ILE A 280 -8.17 -23.18 -5.73
N PRO A 281 -8.40 -24.38 -6.31
CA PRO A 281 -8.12 -25.63 -5.61
C PRO A 281 -6.62 -25.96 -5.49
N LEU A 282 -5.77 -25.29 -6.27
CA LEU A 282 -4.34 -25.58 -6.38
C LEU A 282 -3.48 -24.65 -5.52
N LEU A 283 -4.06 -23.58 -4.96
CA LEU A 283 -3.34 -22.67 -4.08
C LEU A 283 -3.16 -23.27 -2.67
N PRO A 284 -1.96 -23.16 -2.08
CA PRO A 284 -1.74 -23.58 -0.71
C PRO A 284 -2.57 -22.72 0.25
N ARG A 285 -3.17 -23.37 1.26
CA ARG A 285 -4.04 -22.74 2.27
C ARG A 285 -3.31 -22.38 3.55
#